data_AF-R7TQ25-F1
#
_entry.id   AF-R7TQ25-F1
#
_cell.length_a   1.000
_cell.length_b   1.000
_cell.length_c   1.000
_cell.angle_alpha   90.00
_cell.angle_beta   90.00
_cell.angle_gamma   90.00
#
_symmetry.space_group_name_H-M   'P 1'
#
loop_
_entity.id
_entity.type
_entity.pdbx_description
1 polymer ?
#
loop_
_entity_poly.entity_id
_entity_poly.type
_entity_poly.pdbx_seq_one_letter_code
_entity_poly.pdbx_strand_id
1 'polypeptide(L)'
;MEDIQLRSSTTSPLNGVTFTIGTGEDSAAGCDQGDPETLEEEIKNIKSVIRITTQKLVELNERFGKQQNPPSIYIQEYEGLTNRIHELQLREQLLQDKLGSDSLGE
;
A
#
# COMPACT_ATOMS: atom_id res chain seq x y z
N MET A 1 -0.91 -29.54 56.34
CA MET A 1 -1.18 -28.56 55.26
C MET A 1 -0.30 -27.36 55.55
N GLU A 2 0.96 -27.52 55.20
CA GLU A 2 2.12 -26.62 55.31
C GLU A 2 3.00 -27.09 54.12
N ASP A 3 3.66 -26.32 53.27
CA ASP A 3 4.18 -24.97 53.17
C ASP A 3 4.10 -24.59 51.65
N ILE A 4 4.32 -23.39 51.12
CA ILE A 4 5.55 -22.59 51.14
C ILE A 4 5.17 -21.22 50.55
N GLN A 5 5.56 -20.17 51.27
CA GLN A 5 5.56 -18.81 50.79
C GLN A 5 6.49 -18.65 49.58
N LEU A 6 5.92 -18.43 48.38
CA LEU A 6 6.65 -17.84 47.25
C LEU A 6 6.55 -16.32 47.32
N ARG A 7 7.35 -15.79 48.23
CA ARG A 7 7.73 -14.39 48.28
C ARG A 7 8.68 -14.06 47.13
N SER A 8 8.35 -12.96 46.45
CA SER A 8 9.26 -12.01 45.81
C SER A 8 10.15 -12.52 44.68
N SER A 9 9.83 -12.08 43.47
CA SER A 9 10.85 -11.61 42.52
C SER A 9 10.30 -10.40 41.78
N THR A 10 10.74 -9.23 42.24
CA THR A 10 10.57 -7.96 41.56
C THR A 10 11.32 -8.03 40.24
N THR A 11 10.60 -8.17 39.12
CA THR A 11 11.22 -7.98 37.81
C THR A 11 11.25 -6.48 37.52
N SER A 12 12.47 -5.97 37.42
CA SER A 12 12.80 -4.55 37.28
C SER A 12 12.07 -3.93 36.08
N PRO A 13 11.56 -2.69 36.17
CA PRO A 13 11.20 -1.96 34.97
C PRO A 13 12.48 -1.71 34.17
N LEU A 14 12.47 -2.20 32.93
CA LEU A 14 13.52 -2.05 31.94
C LEU A 14 13.78 -0.55 31.73
N ASN A 15 14.85 -0.02 32.34
CA ASN A 15 15.34 1.32 32.12
C ASN A 15 16.23 1.27 30.87
N GLY A 16 15.68 1.61 29.71
CA GLY A 16 16.35 1.40 28.44
C GLY A 16 15.87 2.36 27.36
N VAL A 17 16.52 3.52 27.30
CA VAL A 17 16.71 4.37 26.11
C VAL A 17 15.43 4.90 25.47
N THR A 18 14.99 6.08 25.91
CA THR A 18 14.25 7.00 25.03
C THR A 18 15.21 7.47 23.95
N PHE A 19 15.19 6.79 22.80
CA PHE A 19 15.87 7.27 21.60
C PHE A 19 15.17 8.54 21.14
N THR A 20 15.77 9.69 21.46
CA THR A 20 15.37 10.99 20.90
C THR A 20 15.70 10.97 19.42
N ILE A 21 14.72 10.67 18.58
CA ILE A 21 14.84 10.91 17.13
C ILE A 21 14.91 12.41 16.98
N GLY A 22 16.11 12.89 16.62
CA GLY A 22 16.36 14.28 16.33
C GLY A 22 15.39 14.80 15.28
N THR A 23 14.88 15.99 15.53
CA THR A 23 14.24 16.87 14.57
C THR A 23 15.22 17.18 13.45
N GLY A 24 15.18 16.35 12.41
CA GLY A 24 15.73 16.63 11.09
C GLY A 24 14.67 17.34 10.28
N GLU A 25 14.69 18.65 10.37
CA GLU A 25 14.12 19.58 9.41
C GLU A 25 14.80 19.37 8.05
N ASP A 26 14.11 18.72 7.12
CA ASP A 26 14.34 18.91 5.69
C ASP A 26 12.97 19.04 5.01
N SER A 27 12.61 20.30 4.79
CA SER A 27 11.71 20.70 3.71
C SER A 27 12.19 20.09 2.40
N ALA A 28 11.40 19.17 1.82
CA ALA A 28 11.14 19.09 0.37
C ALA A 28 10.51 17.74 0.02
N ALA A 29 9.19 17.73 -0.03
CA ALA A 29 8.46 17.22 -1.19
C ALA A 29 7.01 17.59 -0.94
N GLY A 30 6.57 18.67 -1.59
CA GLY A 30 5.16 18.83 -1.83
C GLY A 30 4.68 17.52 -2.46
N CYS A 31 3.82 16.79 -1.76
CA CYS A 31 2.76 16.13 -2.50
C CYS A 31 1.86 17.29 -2.93
N ASP A 32 2.28 17.94 -4.02
CA ASP A 32 1.38 18.61 -4.93
C ASP A 32 0.40 17.51 -5.37
N GLN A 33 -0.60 17.28 -4.53
CA GLN A 33 -1.85 16.70 -4.93
C GLN A 33 -2.52 17.80 -5.75
N GLY A 34 -1.93 18.10 -6.91
CA GLY A 34 -2.63 18.82 -7.95
C GLY A 34 -3.88 18.00 -8.18
N ASP A 35 -5.03 18.60 -7.84
CA ASP A 35 -6.31 18.12 -8.30
C ASP A 35 -6.14 17.78 -9.80
N PRO A 36 -6.55 16.60 -10.28
CA PRO A 36 -6.41 16.26 -11.68
C PRO A 36 -7.31 17.20 -12.48
N GLU A 37 -6.77 18.36 -12.86
CA GLU A 37 -7.50 19.43 -13.53
C GLU A 37 -7.81 19.02 -14.98
N THR A 38 -7.14 17.96 -15.47
CA THR A 38 -7.33 17.40 -16.81
C THR A 38 -7.54 15.88 -16.79
N LEU A 39 -8.38 15.39 -17.72
CA LEU A 39 -8.60 13.96 -17.96
C LEU A 39 -7.29 13.21 -18.26
N GLU A 40 -6.33 13.87 -18.92
CA GLU A 40 -5.01 13.30 -19.23
C GLU A 40 -4.17 13.02 -17.97
N GLU A 41 -4.21 13.91 -16.98
CA GLU A 41 -3.54 13.72 -15.70
C GLU A 41 -4.17 12.59 -14.90
N GLU A 42 -5.50 12.49 -14.90
CA GLU A 42 -6.19 11.38 -14.25
C GLU A 42 -5.79 10.02 -14.87
N ILE A 43 -5.69 9.95 -16.20
CA ILE A 43 -5.20 8.76 -16.91
C ILE A 43 -3.76 8.44 -16.50
N LYS A 44 -2.87 9.44 -16.42
CA LYS A 44 -1.47 9.23 -15.96
C LYS A 44 -1.41 8.74 -14.52
N ASN A 45 -2.25 9.29 -13.64
CA ASN A 45 -2.34 8.84 -12.26
C ASN A 45 -2.79 7.38 -12.19
N ILE A 46 -3.87 7.01 -12.88
CA ILE A 46 -4.37 5.64 -12.92
C ILE A 46 -3.31 4.67 -13.45
N LYS A 47 -2.59 5.03 -14.52
CA LYS A 47 -1.45 4.24 -15.03
C LYS A 47 -0.37 4.05 -13.97
N SER A 48 -0.05 5.08 -13.19
CA SER A 48 0.91 4.99 -12.09
C SER A 48 0.40 4.05 -10.99
N VAL A 49 -0.87 4.15 -10.61
CA VAL A 49 -1.47 3.26 -9.60
C VAL A 49 -1.49 1.81 -10.09
N ILE A 50 -1.82 1.55 -11.36
CA ILE A 50 -1.74 0.21 -11.97
C ILE A 50 -0.32 -0.33 -11.87
N ARG A 51 0.69 0.47 -12.22
CA ARG A 51 2.10 0.07 -12.14
C ARG A 51 2.50 -0.29 -10.72
N ILE A 52 2.18 0.54 -9.72
CA ILE A 52 2.52 0.29 -8.32
C ILE A 52 1.79 -0.95 -7.79
N THR A 53 0.51 -1.10 -8.12
CA THR A 53 -0.30 -2.27 -7.70
C THR A 53 0.24 -3.56 -8.32
N THR A 54 0.68 -3.50 -9.58
CA THR A 54 1.33 -4.63 -10.26
C THR A 54 2.68 -4.96 -9.60
N GLN A 55 3.47 -3.95 -9.21
CA GLN A 55 4.71 -4.20 -8.46
C GLN A 55 4.44 -4.89 -7.12
N LYS A 56 3.40 -4.46 -6.39
CA LYS A 56 2.97 -5.15 -5.16
C LYS A 56 2.56 -6.60 -5.45
N LEU A 57 1.85 -6.86 -6.55
CA LEU A 57 1.49 -8.22 -6.96
C LEU A 57 2.73 -9.09 -7.26
N VAL A 58 3.72 -8.53 -7.95
CA VAL A 58 5.00 -9.21 -8.23
C VAL A 58 5.73 -9.53 -6.94
N GLU A 59 5.88 -8.54 -6.05
CA GLU A 59 6.54 -8.75 -4.75
C GLU A 59 5.81 -9.82 -3.91
N LEU A 60 4.48 -9.76 -3.89
CA LEU A 60 3.64 -10.74 -3.21
C LEU A 60 3.89 -12.14 -3.80
N ASN A 61 3.94 -12.25 -5.14
CA ASN A 61 4.19 -13.51 -5.83
C ASN A 61 5.64 -14.02 -5.65
N GLU A 62 6.63 -13.14 -5.54
CA GLU A 62 8.01 -13.55 -5.25
C GLU A 62 8.17 -14.13 -3.85
N ARG A 63 7.47 -13.54 -2.86
CA ARG A 63 7.50 -13.98 -1.46
C ARG A 63 6.74 -15.28 -1.23
N PHE A 64 5.56 -15.44 -1.85
CA PHE A 64 4.62 -16.53 -1.53
C PHE A 64 4.33 -17.48 -2.70
N GLY A 65 4.61 -17.10 -3.95
CA GLY A 65 4.33 -17.91 -5.14
C GLY A 65 5.19 -19.19 -5.27
N LYS A 66 6.23 -19.33 -4.44
CA LYS A 66 7.04 -20.57 -4.35
C LYS A 66 6.52 -21.55 -3.30
N GLN A 67 5.51 -21.18 -2.50
CA GLN A 67 4.91 -22.07 -1.51
C GLN A 67 3.89 -23.00 -2.19
N GLN A 68 4.01 -24.31 -1.95
CA GLN A 68 3.06 -25.32 -2.44
C GLN A 68 1.65 -25.17 -1.87
N ASN A 69 1.53 -24.66 -0.64
CA ASN A 69 0.26 -24.38 0.04
C ASN A 69 0.27 -22.94 0.55
N PRO A 70 -0.02 -21.95 -0.31
CA PRO A 70 -0.05 -20.57 0.12
C PRO A 70 -1.19 -20.34 1.14
N PRO A 71 -0.96 -19.54 2.19
CA PRO A 71 -2.01 -19.17 3.14
C PRO A 71 -3.21 -18.50 2.45
N SER A 72 -4.42 -18.68 2.97
CA SER A 72 -5.63 -18.05 2.39
C SER A 72 -5.55 -16.53 2.32
N ILE A 73 -4.86 -15.91 3.28
CA ILE A 73 -4.60 -14.47 3.30
C ILE A 73 -3.82 -14.00 2.06
N TYR A 74 -2.88 -14.80 1.54
CA TYR A 74 -2.16 -14.47 0.31
C TYR A 74 -3.11 -14.49 -0.90
N ILE A 75 -3.98 -15.49 -0.97
CA ILE A 75 -4.95 -15.63 -2.07
C ILE A 75 -5.89 -14.43 -2.07
N GLN A 76 -6.41 -14.05 -0.91
CA GLN A 76 -7.28 -12.88 -0.75
C GLN A 76 -6.59 -11.58 -1.17
N GLU A 77 -5.35 -11.35 -0.75
CA GLU A 77 -4.57 -10.18 -1.17
C GLU A 77 -4.28 -10.20 -2.67
N TYR A 78 -3.93 -11.35 -3.24
CA TYR A 78 -3.70 -11.51 -4.68
C TYR A 78 -4.96 -11.17 -5.49
N GLU A 79 -6.11 -11.73 -5.10
CA GLU A 79 -7.40 -11.45 -5.71
C GLU A 79 -7.76 -9.98 -5.57
N GLY A 80 -7.57 -9.39 -4.38
CA GLY A 80 -7.81 -7.97 -4.14
C GLY A 80 -6.97 -7.04 -5.03
N LEU A 81 -5.67 -7.35 -5.18
CA LEU A 81 -4.78 -6.59 -6.07
C LEU A 81 -5.14 -6.77 -7.54
N THR A 82 -5.47 -8.00 -7.96
CA THR A 82 -5.88 -8.29 -9.33
C THR A 82 -7.18 -7.56 -9.68
N ASN A 83 -8.17 -7.61 -8.78
CA ASN A 83 -9.42 -6.88 -8.93
C ASN A 83 -9.18 -5.37 -9.01
N ARG A 84 -8.31 -4.84 -8.14
CA ARG A 84 -7.96 -3.41 -8.16
C ARG A 84 -7.32 -2.99 -9.48
N ILE A 85 -6.41 -3.79 -10.02
CA ILE A 85 -5.81 -3.54 -11.34
C ILE A 85 -6.90 -3.50 -12.41
N HIS A 86 -7.82 -4.47 -12.38
CA HIS A 86 -8.93 -4.54 -13.35
C HIS A 86 -9.85 -3.32 -13.29
N GLU A 87 -10.24 -2.89 -12.09
CA GLU A 87 -11.04 -1.68 -11.87
C GLU A 87 -10.34 -0.43 -12.42
N LEU A 88 -9.03 -0.31 -12.16
CA LEU A 88 -8.23 0.81 -12.63
C LEU A 88 -8.11 0.82 -14.16
N GLN A 89 -7.88 -0.34 -14.78
CA GLN A 89 -7.84 -0.47 -16.24
C GLN A 89 -9.17 -0.10 -16.88
N LEU A 90 -10.30 -0.54 -16.29
CA LEU A 90 -11.62 -0.17 -16.79
C LEU A 90 -11.87 1.34 -16.67
N ARG A 91 -11.48 1.94 -15.54
CA ARG A 91 -11.57 3.40 -15.33
C ARG A 91 -10.69 4.16 -16.33
N GLU A 92 -9.47 3.69 -16.58
CA GLU A 92 -8.57 4.27 -17.57
C GLU A 92 -9.24 4.29 -18.95
N GLN A 93 -9.82 3.17 -19.39
CA GLN A 93 -10.50 3.08 -20.68
C GLN A 93 -11.66 4.06 -20.77
N LEU A 94 -12.48 4.15 -19.72
CA LEU A 94 -13.60 5.11 -19.68
C LEU A 94 -13.14 6.56 -19.79
N LEU A 95 -12.00 6.91 -19.17
CA LEU A 95 -11.44 8.26 -19.27
C LEU A 95 -10.83 8.53 -20.64
N GLN A 96 -10.18 7.53 -21.26
CA GLN A 96 -9.68 7.63 -22.62
C GLN A 96 -10.82 7.82 -23.63
N ASP A 97 -11.91 7.07 -23.48
CA ASP A 97 -13.10 7.22 -24.32
C ASP A 97 -13.70 8.63 -24.18
N LYS A 98 -13.75 9.17 -22.95
CA LYS A 98 -14.20 10.54 -22.68
C LYS A 98 -13.30 11.58 -23.35
N LEU A 99 -11.99 11.45 -23.19
CA LEU A 99 -11.01 12.34 -23.81
C LEU A 99 -11.09 12.30 -25.35
N GLY A 100 -11.26 11.11 -25.93
CA GLY A 100 -11.46 10.92 -27.36
C GLY A 100 -12.79 11.46 -27.87
N SER A 101 -13.86 11.38 -27.06
CA SER A 101 -15.16 11.95 -27.40
C SER A 101 -15.19 13.47 -27.30
N ASP A 102 -14.48 14.06 -26.32
CA ASP A 102 -14.38 15.52 -26.18
C ASP A 102 -13.61 16.15 -27.36
N SER A 103 -12.66 15.42 -27.96
CA SER A 103 -11.90 15.86 -29.14
C SER A 103 -12.67 15.75 -30.47
N LEU A 104 -13.79 15.01 -30.54
CA LEU A 104 -14.51 14.76 -31.80
C LEU A 104 -15.74 15.67 -32.00
N GLY A 105 -15.90 16.69 -31.15
CA GLY A 105 -17.09 17.54 -31.05
C GLY A 105 -16.91 19.03 -31.32
N GLU A 106 -15.86 19.45 -32.04
CA GLU A 106 -15.70 20.83 -32.56
C GLU A 106 -16.01 20.94 -34.06
#